data_AF-A0AAV7IS61-F1
#
_entry.id   AF-A0AAV7IS61-F1
#
_cell.length_a   1.000
_cell.length_b   1.000
_cell.length_c   1.000
_cell.angle_alpha   90.00
_cell.angle_beta   90.00
_cell.angle_gamma   90.00
#
_symmetry.space_group_name_H-M   'P 1'
#
loop_
_entity.id
_entity.type
_entity.pdbx_description
1 polymer ?
#
loop_
_entity_poly.entity_id
_entity_poly.type
_entity_poly.pdbx_seq_one_letter_code
_entity_poly.pdbx_strand_id
1 'polypeptide(L)'
;MYEESLKDIEHALKANYPDNLKALLFARKAKNLFALDPTADIEDALNKARQWALKMNDKEKSKLLNNLEKIKTKTYKKLIKECDNRIFVPSAPNDNPIIKDTSAAIAINYSEKFGRHIVATRDMIAGEVVSVKRAYAEECRNVARKDYHEIECSILHGLLPSVHDYEDIFFMSLRLFIKAIKEFGSVKALYESFQKIDSTEDLIMKSFTDGIYDDKKYASVYPLCRKLMTLRFKVQCALKASPYMYIMAVTTNVFGKKNGEYGGITKL
;
A
#
# COMPACT_ATOMS: atom_id res chain seq x y z
N MET A 1 -6.93 17.39 0.47
CA MET A 1 -6.25 16.45 1.42
C MET A 1 -6.52 16.71 2.92
N TYR A 2 -6.41 17.95 3.46
CA TYR A 2 -6.65 18.21 4.89
C TYR A 2 -8.13 18.06 5.30
N GLU A 3 -9.06 18.50 4.44
CA GLU A 3 -10.51 18.35 4.64
C GLU A 3 -10.93 16.88 4.73
N GLU A 4 -10.47 16.03 3.80
CA GLU A 4 -10.73 14.58 3.87
C GLU A 4 -10.17 13.95 5.14
N SER A 5 -8.98 14.39 5.58
CA SER A 5 -8.44 13.93 6.86
C SER A 5 -9.27 14.39 8.06
N LEU A 6 -10.02 15.50 7.98
CA LEU A 6 -10.97 15.89 9.03
C LEU A 6 -12.19 14.99 9.04
N LYS A 7 -12.75 14.65 7.87
CA LYS A 7 -13.87 13.70 7.75
C LYS A 7 -13.50 12.32 8.32
N ASP A 8 -12.29 11.84 8.01
CA ASP A 8 -11.76 10.59 8.55
C ASP A 8 -11.63 10.61 10.08
N ILE A 9 -11.18 11.73 10.66
CA ILE A 9 -11.11 11.90 12.11
C ILE A 9 -12.50 11.85 12.73
N GLU A 10 -13.50 12.51 12.12
CA GLU A 10 -14.88 12.48 12.62
C GLU A 10 -15.48 11.08 12.58
N HIS A 11 -15.27 10.34 11.49
CA HIS A 11 -15.68 8.94 11.42
C HIS A 11 -15.00 8.08 12.48
N ALA A 12 -13.69 8.24 12.68
CA ALA A 12 -12.95 7.51 13.71
C ALA A 12 -13.48 7.82 15.12
N LEU A 13 -13.78 9.08 15.43
CA LEU A 13 -14.32 9.48 16.73
C LEU A 13 -15.75 8.98 16.98
N LYS A 14 -16.57 8.84 15.92
CA LYS A 14 -17.90 8.22 15.99
C LYS A 14 -17.82 6.70 16.14
N ALA A 15 -16.74 6.09 15.66
CA ALA A 15 -16.47 4.66 15.84
C ALA A 15 -15.88 4.37 17.23
N ASN A 16 -15.79 3.08 17.58
CA ASN A 16 -15.22 2.63 18.86
C ASN A 16 -13.67 2.69 18.84
N TYR A 17 -13.11 3.87 18.60
CA TYR A 17 -11.66 4.09 18.50
C TYR A 17 -10.99 4.00 19.89
N PRO A 18 -9.81 3.37 20.02
CA PRO A 18 -9.17 3.18 21.32
C PRO A 18 -8.90 4.49 22.07
N ASP A 19 -9.21 4.50 23.37
CA ASP A 19 -9.14 5.66 24.23
C ASP A 19 -7.73 6.25 24.34
N ASN A 20 -6.71 5.40 24.42
CA ASN A 20 -5.30 5.80 24.46
C ASN A 20 -4.81 6.43 23.14
N LEU A 21 -5.57 6.33 22.05
CA LEU A 21 -5.20 6.87 20.74
C LEU A 21 -6.04 8.10 20.34
N LYS A 22 -7.14 8.39 21.02
CA LYS A 22 -8.00 9.56 20.74
C LYS A 22 -7.25 10.88 20.82
N ALA A 23 -6.26 10.98 21.71
CA ALA A 23 -5.41 12.16 21.84
C ALA A 23 -4.67 12.50 20.53
N LEU A 24 -4.23 11.48 19.79
CA LEU A 24 -3.54 11.64 18.50
C LEU A 24 -4.50 12.13 17.41
N LEU A 25 -5.77 11.69 17.43
CA LEU A 25 -6.79 12.16 16.49
C LEU A 25 -7.09 13.65 16.69
N PHE A 26 -7.27 14.09 17.93
CA PHE A 26 -7.50 15.51 18.23
C PHE A 26 -6.28 16.39 17.91
N ALA A 27 -5.06 15.90 18.17
CA ALA A 27 -3.84 16.60 17.76
C ALA A 27 -3.76 16.75 16.23
N ARG A 28 -4.15 15.70 15.48
CA ARG A 28 -4.24 15.74 14.02
C ARG A 28 -5.36 16.68 13.54
N LYS A 29 -6.49 16.73 14.25
CA LYS A 29 -7.60 17.66 13.97
C LYS A 29 -7.12 19.12 14.07
N ALA A 30 -6.46 19.47 15.18
CA ALA A 30 -5.90 20.81 15.37
C ALA A 30 -4.90 21.16 14.26
N LYS A 31 -4.00 20.23 13.90
CA LYS A 31 -3.04 20.41 12.81
C LYS A 31 -3.73 20.67 11.46
N ASN A 32 -4.77 19.90 11.14
CA ASN A 32 -5.46 20.01 9.86
C ASN A 32 -6.27 21.31 9.75
N LEU A 33 -6.96 21.70 10.83
CA LEU A 33 -7.69 22.96 10.91
C LEU A 33 -6.74 24.15 10.70
N PHE A 34 -5.63 24.18 11.42
CA PHE A 34 -4.63 25.26 11.29
C PHE A 34 -3.95 25.29 9.92
N ALA A 35 -3.78 24.13 9.28
CA ALA A 35 -3.22 24.05 7.93
C ALA A 35 -4.20 24.53 6.84
N LEU A 36 -5.51 24.42 7.08
CA LEU A 36 -6.55 24.94 6.18
C LEU A 36 -6.71 26.45 6.35
N ASP A 37 -6.77 26.90 7.61
CA ASP A 37 -6.91 28.30 7.97
C ASP A 37 -6.07 28.60 9.22
N PRO A 38 -4.95 29.34 9.08
CA PRO A 38 -4.11 29.75 10.21
C PRO A 38 -4.84 30.63 11.25
N THR A 39 -5.99 31.20 10.90
CA THR A 39 -6.81 32.00 11.82
C THR A 39 -7.89 31.18 12.54
N ALA A 40 -8.05 29.90 12.20
CA ALA A 40 -9.04 29.03 12.81
C ALA A 40 -8.77 28.83 14.31
N ASP A 41 -9.85 28.84 15.09
CA ASP A 41 -9.79 28.44 16.50
C ASP A 41 -9.60 26.92 16.61
N ILE A 42 -8.39 26.54 17.01
CA ILE A 42 -8.00 25.14 17.24
C ILE A 42 -7.96 24.77 18.72
N GLU A 43 -8.30 25.68 19.64
CA GLU A 43 -8.09 25.49 21.07
C GLU A 43 -8.97 24.36 21.63
N ASP A 44 -10.19 24.21 21.13
CA ASP A 44 -11.06 23.06 21.47
C ASP A 44 -10.38 21.72 21.12
N ALA A 45 -9.79 21.61 19.93
CA ALA A 45 -9.10 20.39 19.50
C ALA A 45 -7.82 20.15 20.31
N LEU A 46 -7.06 21.20 20.65
CA LEU A 46 -5.88 21.10 21.51
C LEU A 46 -6.26 20.66 22.94
N ASN A 47 -7.32 21.22 23.51
CA ASN A 47 -7.79 20.88 24.84
C ASN A 47 -8.30 19.44 24.91
N LYS A 48 -9.07 19.00 23.91
CA LYS A 48 -9.47 17.58 23.80
C LYS A 48 -8.26 16.68 23.66
N ALA A 49 -7.24 17.06 22.88
CA ALA A 49 -6.00 16.29 22.78
C ALA A 49 -5.30 16.16 24.14
N ARG A 50 -5.19 17.25 24.91
CA ARG A 50 -4.60 17.26 26.26
C ARG A 50 -5.39 16.39 27.24
N GLN A 51 -6.72 16.46 27.22
CA GLN A 51 -7.59 15.64 28.08
C GLN A 51 -7.41 14.15 27.81
N TRP A 52 -7.47 13.75 26.53
CA TRP A 52 -7.32 12.35 26.13
C TRP A 52 -5.89 11.83 26.35
N ALA A 53 -4.88 12.70 26.33
CA ALA A 53 -3.48 12.33 26.59
C ALA A 53 -3.26 11.81 28.03
N LEU A 54 -4.18 12.08 28.96
CA LEU A 54 -4.14 11.51 30.32
C LEU A 54 -4.29 9.99 30.34
N LYS A 55 -4.88 9.41 29.28
CA LYS A 55 -5.09 7.95 29.14
C LYS A 55 -3.93 7.26 28.39
N MET A 56 -2.85 7.98 28.09
CA MET A 56 -1.66 7.46 27.42
C MET A 56 -0.56 7.11 28.43
N ASN A 57 0.45 6.35 28.01
CA ASN A 57 1.66 6.19 28.81
C ASN A 57 2.51 7.49 28.81
N ASP A 58 3.38 7.64 29.80
CA ASP A 58 4.13 8.87 30.04
C ASP A 58 5.07 9.26 28.88
N LYS A 59 5.68 8.26 28.23
CA LYS A 59 6.59 8.48 27.10
C LYS A 59 5.85 9.04 25.88
N GLU A 60 4.72 8.46 25.52
CA GLU A 60 3.91 8.93 24.39
C GLU A 60 3.20 10.25 24.70
N LYS A 61 2.71 10.40 25.94
CA LYS A 61 2.08 11.64 26.43
C LYS A 61 3.04 12.83 26.32
N SER A 62 4.26 12.71 26.85
CA SER A 62 5.25 13.80 26.80
C SER A 62 5.61 14.18 25.36
N LYS A 63 5.79 13.19 24.47
CA LYS A 63 6.04 13.42 23.04
C LYS A 63 4.87 14.12 22.36
N LEU A 64 3.64 13.75 22.70
CA LEU A 64 2.43 14.39 22.17
C LEU A 64 2.32 15.84 22.62
N LEU A 65 2.45 16.11 23.92
CA LEU A 65 2.36 17.47 24.48
C LEU A 65 3.40 18.41 23.86
N ASN A 66 4.65 17.95 23.73
CA ASN A 66 5.71 18.70 23.03
C ASN A 66 5.38 18.99 21.56
N ASN A 67 4.60 18.13 20.91
CA ASN A 67 4.16 18.35 19.53
C ASN A 67 2.98 19.33 19.45
N LEU A 68 2.07 19.34 20.43
CA LEU A 68 0.92 20.25 20.49
C LEU A 68 1.37 21.71 20.56
N GLU A 69 2.34 22.01 21.42
CA GLU A 69 2.92 23.37 21.56
C GLU A 69 3.54 23.88 20.26
N LYS A 70 4.01 22.97 19.40
CA LYS A 70 4.64 23.28 18.10
C LYS A 70 3.63 23.44 16.95
N ILE A 71 2.33 23.23 17.17
CA ILE A 71 1.34 23.32 16.08
C ILE A 71 1.20 24.77 15.62
N LYS A 72 1.04 25.71 16.55
CA LYS A 72 0.85 27.15 16.24
C LYS A 72 2.10 27.82 15.66
N THR A 73 3.28 27.28 15.94
CA THR A 73 4.56 27.84 15.48
C THR A 73 5.02 27.27 14.15
N LYS A 74 4.38 26.20 13.65
CA LYS A 74 4.75 25.59 12.38
C LYS A 74 4.17 26.35 11.20
N THR A 75 5.03 26.64 10.24
CA THR A 75 4.61 27.08 8.91
C THR A 75 4.20 25.86 8.11
N TYR A 76 2.92 25.80 7.75
CA TYR A 76 2.41 24.76 6.85
C TYR A 76 2.56 25.25 5.42
N LYS A 77 2.96 24.34 4.52
CA LYS A 77 3.00 24.67 3.09
C LYS A 77 1.60 25.16 2.70
N LYS A 78 1.53 26.33 2.06
CA LYS A 78 0.28 26.84 1.47
C LYS A 78 -0.32 25.70 0.66
N LEU A 79 -1.64 25.47 0.80
CA LEU A 79 -2.32 24.52 -0.06
C LEU A 79 -1.93 24.90 -1.49
N ILE A 80 -1.18 24.01 -2.14
CA ILE A 80 -1.09 24.04 -3.59
C ILE A 80 -2.56 23.90 -3.99
N LYS A 81 -3.11 24.96 -4.61
CA LYS A 81 -4.44 24.91 -5.22
C LYS A 81 -4.49 23.57 -5.93
N GLU A 82 -5.38 22.67 -5.53
CA GLU A 82 -5.44 21.33 -6.11
C GLU A 82 -5.42 21.55 -7.63
N CYS A 83 -4.29 21.24 -8.26
CA CYS A 83 -4.31 21.06 -9.68
C CYS A 83 -5.22 19.86 -9.80
N ASP A 84 -6.39 20.04 -10.38
CA ASP A 84 -7.21 18.89 -10.67
C ASP A 84 -6.42 18.08 -11.68
N ASN A 85 -5.72 17.07 -11.17
CA ASN A 85 -4.92 16.19 -12.00
C ASN A 85 -5.82 15.48 -13.02
N ARG A 86 -7.15 15.47 -12.86
CA ARG A 86 -8.10 14.96 -13.84
C ARG A 86 -8.27 15.91 -15.05
N ILE A 87 -7.99 17.20 -14.90
CA ILE A 87 -8.11 18.20 -15.99
C ILE A 87 -6.95 18.06 -16.99
N PHE A 88 -5.78 17.59 -16.56
CA PHE A 88 -4.57 17.49 -17.39
C PHE A 88 -3.99 16.07 -17.53
N VAL A 89 -4.70 15.03 -17.10
CA VAL A 89 -4.28 13.66 -17.41
C VAL A 89 -4.71 13.35 -18.84
N PRO A 90 -3.76 13.19 -19.78
CA PRO A 90 -4.09 12.78 -21.14
C PRO A 90 -4.73 11.39 -21.12
N SER A 91 -5.53 11.08 -22.14
CA SER A 91 -6.05 9.73 -22.30
C SER A 91 -4.91 8.73 -22.42
N ALA A 92 -5.06 7.56 -21.79
CA ALA A 92 -4.10 6.48 -21.95
C ALA A 92 -4.08 6.07 -23.43
N PRO A 93 -2.91 6.07 -24.10
CA PRO A 93 -2.80 5.45 -25.42
C PRO A 93 -3.10 3.94 -25.29
N ASN A 94 -3.62 3.33 -26.35
CA ASN A 94 -4.00 1.91 -26.34
C ASN A 94 -3.90 1.28 -27.75
N ASP A 95 -2.98 1.78 -28.56
CA ASP A 95 -2.65 1.29 -29.89
C ASP A 95 -1.56 0.22 -29.85
N ASN A 96 -0.97 -0.07 -28.67
CA ASN A 96 -0.04 -1.17 -28.50
C ASN A 96 -0.78 -2.52 -28.42
N PRO A 97 -0.50 -3.49 -29.31
CA PRO A 97 -1.19 -4.79 -29.31
C PRO A 97 -0.73 -5.71 -28.18
N ILE A 98 0.43 -5.46 -27.57
CA ILE A 98 1.07 -6.34 -26.58
C ILE A 98 0.95 -5.78 -25.17
N ILE A 99 1.17 -4.47 -24.99
CA ILE A 99 1.22 -3.82 -23.67
C ILE A 99 -0.04 -3.00 -23.47
N LYS A 100 -0.89 -3.42 -22.52
CA LYS A 100 -2.18 -2.77 -22.27
C LYS A 100 -2.04 -1.34 -21.74
N ASP A 101 -2.93 -0.45 -22.19
CA ASP A 101 -2.97 0.98 -21.79
C ASP A 101 -1.64 1.70 -22.11
N THR A 102 -1.02 1.40 -23.26
CA THR A 102 0.21 2.05 -23.74
C THR A 102 0.23 2.34 -25.24
N SER A 103 1.20 3.18 -25.64
CA SER A 103 1.46 3.59 -27.01
C SER A 103 2.15 2.50 -27.84
N ALA A 104 1.82 2.38 -29.13
CA ALA A 104 2.57 1.54 -30.08
C ALA A 104 4.01 2.04 -30.28
N ALA A 105 4.34 3.26 -29.83
CA ALA A 105 5.68 3.84 -29.85
C ALA A 105 6.67 3.12 -28.91
N ILE A 106 6.19 2.25 -28.04
CA ILE A 106 7.02 1.48 -27.11
C ILE A 106 6.80 -0.02 -27.28
N ALA A 107 7.82 -0.83 -26.99
CA ALA A 107 7.72 -2.29 -26.96
C ALA A 107 8.53 -2.87 -25.80
N ILE A 108 8.14 -4.07 -25.34
CA ILE A 108 8.98 -4.86 -24.43
C ILE A 108 10.02 -5.59 -25.27
N ASN A 109 11.29 -5.44 -24.91
CA ASN A 109 12.40 -6.18 -25.48
C ASN A 109 13.19 -6.89 -24.37
N TYR A 110 13.99 -7.88 -24.74
CA TYR A 110 14.88 -8.60 -23.83
C TYR A 110 16.35 -8.31 -24.16
N SER A 111 17.15 -8.10 -23.12
CA SER A 111 18.61 -8.13 -23.23
C SER A 111 19.19 -8.92 -22.06
N GLU A 112 20.35 -9.53 -22.24
CA GLU A 112 21.01 -10.26 -21.16
C GLU A 112 21.36 -9.34 -19.98
N LYS A 113 21.76 -8.10 -20.29
CA LYS A 113 22.18 -7.09 -19.31
C LYS A 113 21.02 -6.56 -18.46
N PHE A 114 19.89 -6.22 -19.08
CA PHE A 114 18.78 -5.54 -18.39
C PHE A 114 17.56 -6.45 -18.16
N GLY A 115 17.56 -7.67 -18.71
CA GLY A 115 16.37 -8.50 -18.77
C GLY A 115 15.31 -7.88 -19.67
N ARG A 116 14.03 -8.01 -19.29
CA ARG A 116 12.91 -7.34 -19.98
C ARG A 116 12.97 -5.85 -19.71
N HIS A 117 12.94 -5.06 -20.76
CA HIS A 117 13.01 -3.60 -20.71
C HIS A 117 12.14 -2.99 -21.80
N ILE A 118 11.78 -1.72 -21.65
CA ILE A 118 10.98 -0.99 -22.64
C ILE A 118 11.94 -0.31 -23.62
N VAL A 119 11.65 -0.41 -24.91
CA VAL A 119 12.36 0.27 -26.00
C VAL A 119 11.38 1.11 -26.81
N ALA A 120 11.88 2.20 -27.41
CA ALA A 120 11.12 2.94 -28.41
C ALA A 120 11.12 2.17 -29.74
N THR A 121 9.98 2.10 -30.41
CA THR A 121 9.82 1.47 -31.74
C THR A 121 9.92 2.49 -32.89
N ARG A 122 9.80 3.77 -32.57
CA ARG A 122 9.93 4.92 -33.46
C ARG A 122 10.36 6.16 -32.68
N ASP A 123 10.68 7.23 -33.40
CA ASP A 123 10.89 8.54 -32.79
C ASP A 123 9.60 9.04 -32.11
N MET A 124 9.77 9.68 -30.96
CA MET A 124 8.70 10.27 -30.16
C MET A 124 8.92 11.78 -30.08
N ILE A 125 7.83 12.54 -30.20
CA ILE A 125 7.92 14.01 -30.03
C ILE A 125 7.92 14.38 -28.56
N ALA A 126 8.57 15.49 -28.21
CA ALA A 126 8.56 15.98 -26.84
C ALA A 126 7.12 16.26 -26.37
N GLY A 127 6.75 15.69 -25.22
CA GLY A 127 5.38 15.77 -24.67
C GLY A 127 4.44 14.66 -25.14
N GLU A 128 4.88 13.75 -26.01
CA GLU A 128 4.09 12.57 -26.39
C GLU A 128 3.85 11.64 -25.19
N VAL A 129 2.63 11.12 -25.09
CA VAL A 129 2.20 10.26 -24.00
C VAL A 129 2.40 8.80 -24.39
N VAL A 130 3.26 8.09 -23.67
CA VAL A 130 3.56 6.67 -23.94
C VAL A 130 2.77 5.70 -23.06
N SER A 131 2.39 6.13 -21.86
CA SER A 131 1.54 5.38 -20.94
C SER A 131 0.93 6.32 -19.92
N VAL A 132 -0.27 5.99 -19.47
CA VAL A 132 -0.94 6.65 -18.35
C VAL A 132 -1.39 5.58 -17.38
N LYS A 133 -0.94 5.68 -16.13
CA LYS A 133 -1.34 4.77 -15.05
C LYS A 133 -1.98 5.59 -13.95
N ARG A 134 -3.11 5.09 -13.43
CA ARG A 134 -3.84 5.78 -12.37
C ARG A 134 -3.07 5.66 -11.06
N ALA A 135 -2.77 6.81 -10.45
CA ALA A 135 -2.26 6.85 -9.09
C ALA A 135 -3.35 6.46 -8.08
N TYR A 136 -2.93 5.91 -6.94
CA TYR A 136 -3.84 5.51 -5.87
C TYR A 136 -4.52 6.76 -5.24
N ALA A 137 -5.86 6.84 -5.24
CA ALA A 137 -6.69 7.94 -4.70
C ALA A 137 -7.84 7.41 -3.79
N GLU A 138 -8.82 8.23 -3.41
CA GLU A 138 -9.84 7.88 -2.39
C GLU A 138 -10.78 6.72 -2.78
N GLU A 139 -11.06 6.54 -4.07
CA GLU A 139 -11.69 5.31 -4.60
C GLU A 139 -10.86 4.06 -4.26
N CYS A 140 -9.55 4.22 -4.08
CA CYS A 140 -8.68 3.16 -3.62
C CYS A 140 -8.95 2.75 -2.18
N ARG A 141 -9.68 3.50 -1.34
CA ARG A 141 -10.12 2.96 -0.04
C ARG A 141 -11.04 1.76 -0.27
N ASN A 142 -12.06 1.93 -1.12
CA ASN A 142 -13.03 0.86 -1.39
C ASN A 142 -12.39 -0.28 -2.19
N VAL A 143 -11.57 0.05 -3.19
CA VAL A 143 -10.82 -0.94 -3.96
C VAL A 143 -9.81 -1.69 -3.09
N ALA A 144 -9.02 -0.99 -2.26
CA ALA A 144 -8.11 -1.63 -1.30
C ALA A 144 -8.86 -2.50 -0.30
N ARG A 145 -10.05 -2.04 0.13
CA ARG A 145 -10.90 -2.80 1.05
C ARG A 145 -11.21 -4.18 0.48
N LYS A 146 -11.71 -4.18 -0.75
CA LYS A 146 -12.01 -5.38 -1.54
C LYS A 146 -10.77 -6.18 -1.92
N ASP A 147 -9.66 -5.54 -2.27
CA ASP A 147 -8.49 -6.22 -2.82
C ASP A 147 -7.69 -6.92 -1.73
N TYR A 148 -7.36 -6.24 -0.62
CA TYR A 148 -6.46 -6.80 0.39
C TYR A 148 -6.81 -6.47 1.83
N HIS A 149 -7.49 -5.36 2.13
CA HIS A 149 -7.67 -4.87 3.51
C HIS A 149 -8.44 -5.84 4.40
N GLU A 150 -9.46 -6.54 3.91
CA GLU A 150 -10.24 -7.49 4.74
C GLU A 150 -9.35 -8.55 5.39
N ILE A 151 -8.34 -9.00 4.64
CA ILE A 151 -7.36 -10.00 5.09
C ILE A 151 -6.21 -9.29 5.83
N GLU A 152 -5.65 -8.23 5.24
CA GLU A 152 -4.53 -7.46 5.79
C GLU A 152 -4.86 -6.85 7.17
N CYS A 153 -6.06 -6.32 7.38
CA CYS A 153 -6.48 -5.68 8.63
C CYS A 153 -6.41 -6.63 9.83
N SER A 154 -6.78 -7.90 9.62
CA SER A 154 -6.72 -8.94 10.66
C SER A 154 -5.27 -9.30 11.00
N ILE A 155 -4.40 -9.33 9.98
CA ILE A 155 -2.97 -9.64 10.14
C ILE A 155 -2.25 -8.48 10.83
N LEU A 156 -2.53 -7.24 10.43
CA LEU A 156 -1.95 -6.03 11.03
C LEU A 156 -2.24 -5.92 12.52
N HIS A 157 -3.47 -6.24 12.95
CA HIS A 157 -3.81 -6.24 14.36
C HIS A 157 -2.98 -7.26 15.16
N GLY A 158 -2.74 -8.44 14.59
CA GLY A 158 -1.88 -9.46 15.19
C GLY A 158 -0.39 -9.07 15.27
N LEU A 159 0.07 -8.19 14.37
CA LEU A 159 1.45 -7.73 14.26
C LEU A 159 1.76 -6.44 15.06
N LEU A 160 0.74 -5.77 15.63
CA LEU A 160 0.86 -4.52 16.39
C LEU A 160 2.00 -4.49 17.44
N PRO A 161 2.31 -5.57 18.17
CA PRO A 161 3.42 -5.58 19.12
C PRO A 161 4.82 -5.38 18.48
N SER A 162 4.96 -5.52 17.16
CA SER A 162 6.25 -5.54 16.45
C SER A 162 6.33 -4.56 15.26
N VAL A 163 5.36 -3.66 15.11
CA VAL A 163 5.24 -2.71 13.96
C VAL A 163 6.40 -1.74 13.82
N HIS A 164 7.17 -1.51 14.88
CA HIS A 164 8.29 -0.56 14.84
C HIS A 164 9.51 -1.04 14.02
N ASP A 165 9.61 -2.33 13.69
CA ASP A 165 10.76 -2.90 12.96
C ASP A 165 10.41 -3.46 11.56
N TYR A 166 9.19 -3.25 11.06
CA TYR A 166 8.78 -3.82 9.77
C TYR A 166 9.02 -2.88 8.59
N GLU A 167 9.70 -3.41 7.57
CA GLU A 167 9.99 -2.72 6.32
C GLU A 167 8.75 -2.69 5.41
N ASP A 168 8.50 -1.56 4.74
CA ASP A 168 7.39 -1.34 3.79
C ASP A 168 7.28 -2.44 2.72
N ILE A 169 8.41 -3.07 2.37
CA ILE A 169 8.50 -4.17 1.40
C ILE A 169 7.68 -5.41 1.81
N PHE A 170 7.53 -5.69 3.11
CA PHE A 170 6.76 -6.83 3.59
C PHE A 170 5.26 -6.59 3.44
N PHE A 171 4.78 -5.38 3.68
CA PHE A 171 3.38 -5.03 3.43
C PHE A 171 3.04 -5.09 1.94
N MET A 172 3.94 -4.61 1.09
CA MET A 172 3.77 -4.73 -0.37
C MET A 172 3.75 -6.20 -0.81
N SER A 173 4.63 -7.03 -0.26
CA SER A 173 4.67 -8.47 -0.55
C SER A 173 3.40 -9.20 -0.07
N LEU A 174 2.89 -8.85 1.12
CA LEU A 174 1.65 -9.39 1.66
C LEU A 174 0.45 -9.01 0.79
N ARG A 175 0.32 -7.74 0.41
CA ARG A 175 -0.75 -7.27 -0.49
C ARG A 175 -0.68 -7.98 -1.84
N LEU A 176 0.53 -8.11 -2.39
CA LEU A 176 0.75 -8.83 -3.65
C LEU A 176 0.32 -10.30 -3.53
N PHE A 177 0.68 -10.98 -2.44
CA PHE A 177 0.25 -12.35 -2.16
C PHE A 177 -1.28 -12.47 -2.04
N ILE A 178 -1.93 -11.58 -1.29
CA ILE A 178 -3.39 -11.59 -1.13
C ILE A 178 -4.10 -11.42 -2.48
N LYS A 179 -3.63 -10.47 -3.31
CA LYS A 179 -4.17 -10.27 -4.66
C LYS A 179 -3.98 -11.52 -5.53
N ALA A 180 -2.82 -12.19 -5.43
CA ALA A 180 -2.56 -13.44 -6.12
C ALA A 180 -3.55 -14.54 -5.72
N ILE A 181 -3.77 -14.74 -4.42
CA ILE A 181 -4.71 -15.76 -3.94
C ILE A 181 -6.14 -15.46 -4.40
N LYS A 182 -6.54 -14.19 -4.43
CA LYS A 182 -7.86 -13.81 -4.98
C LYS A 182 -7.98 -14.04 -6.48
N GLU A 183 -6.89 -13.85 -7.24
CA GLU A 183 -6.86 -14.09 -8.67
C GLU A 183 -6.95 -15.61 -9.00
N PHE A 184 -6.21 -16.45 -8.28
CA PHE A 184 -6.12 -17.89 -8.55
C PHE A 184 -7.05 -18.76 -7.68
N GLY A 185 -7.73 -18.17 -6.70
CA GLY A 185 -8.69 -18.83 -5.80
C GLY A 185 -8.06 -19.69 -4.69
N SER A 186 -6.85 -20.21 -4.86
CA SER A 186 -6.16 -21.00 -3.84
C SER A 186 -4.63 -20.93 -3.95
N VAL A 187 -3.94 -21.24 -2.83
CA VAL A 187 -2.47 -21.36 -2.82
C VAL A 187 -1.99 -22.46 -3.76
N LYS A 188 -2.75 -23.55 -3.89
CA LYS A 188 -2.41 -24.67 -4.78
C LYS A 188 -2.46 -24.22 -6.24
N ALA A 189 -3.56 -23.59 -6.67
CA ALA A 189 -3.69 -23.06 -8.02
C ALA A 189 -2.65 -21.98 -8.34
N LEU A 190 -2.32 -21.13 -7.34
CA LEU A 190 -1.23 -20.17 -7.45
C LEU A 190 0.12 -20.87 -7.70
N TYR A 191 0.43 -21.94 -6.95
CA TYR A 191 1.67 -22.70 -7.13
C TYR A 191 1.74 -23.40 -8.50
N GLU A 192 0.64 -24.00 -8.96
CA GLU A 192 0.52 -24.57 -10.31
C GLU A 192 0.77 -23.51 -11.39
N SER A 193 0.28 -22.28 -11.19
CA SER A 193 0.56 -21.15 -12.09
C SER A 193 2.06 -20.79 -12.13
N PHE A 194 2.77 -20.89 -11.01
CA PHE A 194 4.21 -20.61 -10.96
C PHE A 194 4.99 -21.62 -11.79
N GLN A 195 4.63 -22.89 -11.69
CA GLN A 195 5.26 -23.96 -12.48
C GLN A 195 5.08 -23.72 -13.98
N LYS A 196 3.87 -23.30 -14.41
CA LYS A 196 3.59 -22.96 -15.81
C LYS A 196 4.39 -21.75 -16.31
N ILE A 197 4.47 -20.69 -15.50
CA ILE A 197 5.28 -19.51 -15.84
C ILE A 197 6.76 -19.90 -15.93
N ASP A 198 7.24 -20.73 -15.02
CA ASP A 198 8.62 -21.16 -14.95
C ASP A 198 9.04 -22.03 -16.13
N SER A 199 8.15 -22.90 -16.60
CA SER A 199 8.37 -23.74 -17.78
C SER A 199 8.28 -22.98 -19.12
N THR A 200 7.87 -21.70 -19.12
CA THR A 200 7.85 -20.89 -20.34
C THR A 200 9.27 -20.50 -20.74
N GLU A 201 9.70 -20.93 -21.93
CA GLU A 201 11.03 -20.68 -22.51
C GLU A 201 11.17 -19.27 -23.07
N ASP A 202 10.13 -18.75 -23.73
CA ASP A 202 10.11 -17.40 -24.30
C ASP A 202 10.26 -16.37 -23.19
N LEU A 203 11.43 -15.72 -23.12
CA LEU A 203 11.78 -14.79 -22.06
C LEU A 203 10.99 -13.47 -22.12
N ILE A 204 10.38 -13.16 -23.26
CA ILE A 204 9.52 -11.98 -23.43
C ILE A 204 8.11 -12.33 -22.99
N MET A 205 7.53 -13.39 -23.55
CA MET A 205 6.16 -13.81 -23.28
C MET A 205 5.99 -14.50 -21.92
N LYS A 206 7.08 -14.92 -21.29
CA LYS A 206 7.08 -15.37 -19.89
C LYS A 206 6.41 -14.30 -19.05
N SER A 207 5.40 -14.70 -18.28
CA SER A 207 4.55 -13.85 -17.45
C SER A 207 3.48 -13.01 -18.16
N PHE A 208 3.25 -13.20 -19.46
CA PHE A 208 2.12 -12.57 -20.15
C PHE A 208 0.87 -13.43 -19.97
N THR A 209 -0.30 -12.80 -19.95
CA THR A 209 -1.59 -13.51 -19.88
C THR A 209 -2.22 -13.44 -21.26
N ASP A 210 -2.45 -14.59 -21.88
CA ASP A 210 -3.01 -14.69 -23.24
C ASP A 210 -2.25 -13.89 -24.30
N GLY A 211 -0.91 -13.85 -24.17
CA GLY A 211 -0.03 -13.10 -25.07
C GLY A 211 0.01 -11.58 -24.84
N ILE A 212 -0.71 -11.09 -23.83
CA ILE A 212 -0.79 -9.67 -23.49
C ILE A 212 -0.09 -9.42 -22.14
N TYR A 213 0.70 -8.35 -22.09
CA TYR A 213 1.22 -7.81 -20.84
C TYR A 213 0.15 -6.95 -20.17
N ASP A 214 -0.53 -7.52 -19.16
CA ASP A 214 -1.49 -6.82 -18.31
C ASP A 214 -0.90 -6.63 -16.91
N ASP A 215 -0.61 -5.39 -16.53
CA ASP A 215 -0.01 -5.02 -15.24
C ASP A 215 -0.94 -5.25 -14.04
N LYS A 216 -2.22 -5.60 -14.29
CA LYS A 216 -3.19 -5.97 -13.26
C LYS A 216 -3.13 -7.45 -12.89
N LYS A 217 -2.44 -8.28 -13.69
CA LYS A 217 -2.31 -9.73 -13.49
C LYS A 217 -1.07 -10.04 -12.67
N TYR A 218 -1.19 -10.97 -11.72
CA TYR A 218 -0.07 -11.37 -10.88
C TYR A 218 1.12 -11.93 -11.69
N ALA A 219 0.84 -12.63 -12.79
CA ALA A 219 1.88 -13.19 -13.65
C ALA A 219 2.93 -12.15 -14.04
N SER A 220 2.51 -10.93 -14.40
CA SER A 220 3.33 -9.83 -14.88
C SER A 220 4.40 -9.37 -13.89
N VAL A 221 4.14 -9.51 -12.58
CA VAL A 221 5.03 -9.06 -11.50
C VAL A 221 5.84 -10.18 -10.86
N TYR A 222 5.40 -11.43 -10.98
CA TYR A 222 6.08 -12.62 -10.43
C TYR A 222 7.61 -12.67 -10.66
N PRO A 223 8.14 -12.47 -11.89
CA PRO A 223 9.57 -12.65 -12.15
C PRO A 223 10.44 -11.46 -11.73
N LEU A 224 9.84 -10.31 -11.36
CA LEU A 224 10.58 -9.06 -11.12
C LEU A 224 11.58 -9.17 -9.96
N CYS A 225 11.33 -10.01 -8.97
CA CYS A 225 12.21 -10.14 -7.80
C CYS A 225 13.27 -11.25 -7.93
N ARG A 226 13.21 -12.13 -8.94
CA ARG A 226 13.85 -13.45 -8.84
C ARG A 226 15.37 -13.47 -9.07
N LYS A 227 15.88 -12.63 -9.97
CA LYS A 227 17.28 -12.65 -10.41
C LYS A 227 18.24 -11.86 -9.51
N LEU A 228 17.71 -10.99 -8.63
CA LEU A 228 18.50 -9.98 -7.91
C LEU A 228 18.83 -10.34 -6.44
N MET A 229 18.45 -11.52 -5.96
CA MET A 229 18.50 -11.84 -4.52
C MET A 229 19.59 -12.88 -4.18
N THR A 230 20.51 -12.52 -3.30
CA THR A 230 21.51 -13.44 -2.71
C THR A 230 20.83 -14.53 -1.88
N LEU A 231 21.49 -15.68 -1.69
CA LEU A 231 20.98 -16.75 -0.82
C LEU A 231 20.67 -16.26 0.59
N ARG A 232 21.55 -15.41 1.14
CA ARG A 232 21.37 -14.77 2.46
C ARG A 232 20.08 -13.95 2.51
N PHE A 233 19.80 -13.16 1.48
CA PHE A 233 18.58 -12.35 1.39
C PHE A 233 17.33 -13.24 1.32
N LYS A 234 17.35 -14.32 0.53
CA LYS A 234 16.23 -15.28 0.44
C LYS A 234 15.89 -15.90 1.81
N VAL A 235 16.91 -16.34 2.56
CA VAL A 235 16.72 -16.89 3.91
C VAL A 235 16.13 -15.86 4.86
N GLN A 236 16.64 -14.62 4.84
CA GLN A 236 16.10 -13.53 5.64
C GLN A 236 14.64 -13.23 5.32
N CYS A 237 14.26 -13.18 4.03
CA CYS A 237 12.87 -13.00 3.61
C CYS A 237 11.98 -14.13 4.11
N ALA A 238 12.42 -15.39 4.01
CA ALA A 238 11.66 -16.54 4.49
C ALA A 238 11.43 -16.50 6.01
N LEU A 239 12.48 -16.19 6.79
CA LEU A 239 12.38 -16.05 8.24
C LEU A 239 11.42 -14.91 8.63
N LYS A 240 11.56 -13.74 7.98
CA LYS A 240 10.69 -12.59 8.21
C LYS A 240 9.24 -12.83 7.76
N ALA A 241 9.00 -13.68 6.76
CA ALA A 241 7.65 -14.02 6.31
C ALA A 241 6.93 -15.04 7.22
N SER A 242 7.67 -15.85 7.99
CA SER A 242 7.08 -16.92 8.80
C SER A 242 6.02 -16.45 9.82
N PRO A 243 6.18 -15.32 10.55
CA PRO A 243 5.15 -14.83 11.47
C PRO A 243 3.90 -14.34 10.73
N TYR A 244 4.07 -13.72 9.56
CA TYR A 244 2.96 -13.29 8.71
C TYR A 244 2.12 -14.48 8.25
N MET A 245 2.79 -15.56 7.81
CA MET A 245 2.12 -16.78 7.38
C MET A 245 1.36 -17.45 8.53
N TYR A 246 1.98 -17.52 9.72
CA TYR A 246 1.33 -18.06 10.91
C TYR A 246 0.09 -17.25 11.30
N ILE A 247 0.22 -15.93 11.48
CA ILE A 247 -0.89 -15.04 11.84
C ILE A 247 -1.99 -15.14 10.80
N MET A 248 -1.65 -15.16 9.51
CA MET A 248 -2.62 -15.31 8.43
C MET A 248 -3.36 -16.66 8.50
N ALA A 249 -2.69 -17.75 8.86
CA ALA A 249 -3.31 -19.07 8.97
C ALA A 249 -4.30 -19.22 10.15
N VAL A 250 -4.10 -18.45 11.23
CA VAL A 250 -4.96 -18.49 12.43
C VAL A 250 -6.02 -17.40 12.44
N THR A 251 -5.79 -16.27 11.75
CA THR A 251 -6.76 -15.16 11.70
C THR A 251 -7.66 -15.19 10.47
N THR A 252 -7.27 -15.89 9.39
CA THR A 252 -7.95 -15.82 8.08
C THR A 252 -8.20 -17.19 7.46
N ASN A 253 -9.07 -17.24 6.44
CA ASN A 253 -9.39 -18.45 5.68
C ASN A 253 -8.54 -18.61 4.40
N VAL A 254 -7.45 -17.84 4.26
CA VAL A 254 -6.62 -17.81 3.04
C VAL A 254 -6.08 -19.19 2.64
N PHE A 255 -5.90 -20.09 3.62
CA PHE A 255 -5.45 -21.47 3.41
C PHE A 255 -6.59 -22.51 3.41
N GLY A 256 -7.83 -22.08 3.17
CA GLY A 256 -9.03 -22.93 3.09
C GLY A 256 -9.75 -23.16 4.42
N LYS A 257 -9.04 -23.18 5.56
CA LYS A 257 -9.62 -23.22 6.91
C LYS A 257 -8.72 -22.49 7.92
N LYS A 258 -9.32 -21.96 9.00
CA LYS A 258 -8.54 -21.42 10.13
C LYS A 258 -7.90 -22.57 10.89
N ASN A 259 -6.59 -22.48 11.10
CA ASN A 259 -5.81 -23.53 11.76
C ASN A 259 -5.62 -23.29 13.27
N GLY A 260 -6.64 -22.75 13.95
CA GLY A 260 -6.63 -22.49 15.40
C GLY A 260 -7.19 -21.11 15.77
N GLU A 261 -7.18 -20.80 17.07
CA GLU A 261 -7.52 -19.48 17.61
C GLU A 261 -6.24 -18.68 17.91
N TYR A 262 -6.18 -17.42 17.48
CA TYR A 262 -5.05 -16.54 17.77
C TYR A 262 -5.13 -16.03 19.22
N GLY A 263 -4.32 -16.59 20.12
CA GLY A 263 -4.28 -16.23 21.55
C GLY A 263 -3.49 -14.97 21.91
N GLY A 264 -2.99 -14.21 20.92
CA GLY A 264 -2.11 -13.06 21.11
C GLY A 264 -0.68 -13.44 21.53
N ILE A 265 0.30 -12.64 21.11
CA ILE A 265 1.69 -12.75 21.59
C ILE A 265 1.77 -12.01 22.93
N THR A 266 1.24 -12.62 24.00
CA THR A 266 1.40 -12.12 25.39
C THR A 266 2.07 -13.13 26.31
N LYS A 267 2.61 -14.21 25.77
CA LYS A 267 3.42 -15.19 26.51
C LYS A 267 4.58 -15.70 25.66
N LEU A 268 5.59 -14.86 25.47
CA LEU A 268 6.99 -15.24 25.30
C LEU A 268 7.83 -14.24 26.08
#